data_AF-A0AAW0DK95-F1
#
_entry.id   AF-A0AAW0DK95-F1
#
_cell.length_a   1.000
_cell.length_b   1.000
_cell.length_c   1.000
_cell.angle_alpha   90.00
_cell.angle_beta   90.00
_cell.angle_gamma   90.00
#
_symmetry.space_group_name_H-M   'P 1'
#
loop_
_entity.id
_entity.type
_entity.pdbx_description
1 polymer ?
#
loop_
_entity_poly.entity_id
_entity_poly.type
_entity_poly.pdbx_seq_one_letter_code
_entity_poly.pdbx_strand_id
1 'polypeptide(L)'
;MISDGSSYLGSAGQAIISNTHAWLVTDSRFWVQAEEELDLSLWEIGKVRGGGLPGDWVEWLLNVELGKGKKKGRVGIDPEVVSVEDAIRLAAGMKKGQVEVLYPTENLVDKVWEAEGGRPLQSENPVFIHSIEFAGETAESKLSRLRTWMDGVEDDEAQVLGVVVTSLPEIAYLLNLRGADIEFNPLFHAYLYVGHDATLLFLDTAKVPAEVDAYLRDAGIQRQEYADIWIFLTEKKWSETRVNGKVIISPQTSLAIARALTYSGSSMYIILPSEVERMKAVKNSTEIEGLRKAYLRDGICFVRFLAWLESQVTSGQQITEWDAAQKLNSIRTEATYYQGLASENISASGPSAALPHYVPKKEAARVVDTQTPYLK
;
A
#
# COMPACT_ATOMS: atom_id res chain seq x y z
N MET A 1 5.52 -3.50 8.53
CA MET A 1 4.94 -2.46 9.40
C MET A 1 4.92 -3.04 10.80
N ILE A 2 5.41 -2.27 11.78
CA ILE A 2 5.45 -2.68 13.19
C ILE A 2 4.15 -2.17 13.82
N SER A 3 3.06 -2.93 13.69
CA SER A 3 1.89 -2.74 14.56
C SER A 3 2.11 -3.42 15.92
N ASP A 4 2.93 -4.47 15.97
CA ASP A 4 2.97 -5.39 17.11
C ASP A 4 4.33 -5.38 17.85
N GLY A 5 4.95 -4.21 17.88
CA GLY A 5 6.15 -3.93 18.70
C GLY A 5 6.31 -2.46 19.09
N SER A 6 5.63 -1.54 18.39
CA SER A 6 5.62 -0.11 18.70
C SER A 6 4.25 0.40 19.16
N SER A 7 3.16 -0.39 19.17
CA SER A 7 1.79 0.09 19.47
C SER A 7 1.28 1.23 18.56
N TYR A 8 2.07 1.62 17.55
CA TYR A 8 1.79 2.74 16.66
C TYR A 8 0.97 2.31 15.46
N LEU A 9 -0.14 3.01 15.21
CA LEU A 9 -1.15 2.66 14.21
C LEU A 9 -1.17 3.61 13.00
N GLY A 10 -0.30 4.63 12.98
CA GLY A 10 -0.29 5.59 11.88
C GLY A 10 0.16 4.97 10.55
N SER A 11 -0.42 5.45 9.44
CA SER A 11 -0.20 4.88 8.11
C SER A 11 1.18 5.15 7.50
N ALA A 12 2.02 5.94 8.17
CA ALA A 12 3.39 6.21 7.77
C ALA A 12 4.33 6.05 8.97
N GLY A 13 5.42 5.31 8.77
CA GLY A 13 6.43 5.10 9.80
C GLY A 13 7.51 4.12 9.35
N GLN A 14 8.76 4.44 9.64
CA GLN A 14 9.88 3.51 9.54
C GLN A 14 10.50 3.30 10.91
N ALA A 15 10.40 2.08 11.40
CA ALA A 15 11.06 1.70 12.64
C ALA A 15 12.52 1.32 12.37
N ILE A 16 13.42 1.89 13.18
CA ILE A 16 14.86 1.66 13.08
C ILE A 16 15.32 1.25 14.47
N ILE A 17 15.90 0.06 14.59
CA ILE A 17 16.33 -0.51 15.86
C ILE A 17 17.85 -0.67 15.85
N SER A 18 18.48 -0.23 16.93
CA SER A 18 19.89 -0.47 17.22
C SER A 18 20.04 -1.20 18.56
N ASN A 19 21.27 -1.52 18.96
CA ASN A 19 21.52 -2.15 20.25
C ASN A 19 21.18 -1.24 21.45
N THR A 20 21.03 0.07 21.24
CA THR A 20 20.89 1.05 22.32
C THR A 20 19.68 1.97 22.19
N HIS A 21 19.00 1.99 21.03
CA HIS A 21 17.89 2.90 20.77
C HIS A 21 16.89 2.25 19.80
N ALA A 22 15.63 2.65 19.92
CA ALA A 22 14.56 2.38 18.98
C ALA A 22 13.97 3.70 18.48
N TRP A 23 13.88 3.86 17.16
CA TRP A 23 13.30 5.07 16.56
C TRP A 23 12.09 4.72 15.70
N LEU A 24 11.04 5.53 15.81
CA LEU A 24 9.98 5.61 14.82
C LEU A 24 10.18 6.89 14.00
N VAL A 25 10.58 6.74 12.75
CA VAL A 25 10.72 7.87 11.82
C VAL A 25 9.41 8.10 11.09
N THR A 26 8.79 9.28 11.26
CA THR A 26 7.51 9.62 10.65
C THR A 26 7.37 11.11 10.33
N ASP A 27 6.38 11.45 9.50
CA ASP A 27 6.12 12.82 9.07
C ASP A 27 5.17 13.58 10.01
N SER A 28 5.05 14.89 9.76
CA SER A 28 4.36 15.84 10.65
C SER A 28 2.90 15.54 10.93
N ARG A 29 2.24 14.74 10.09
CA ARG A 29 0.84 14.33 10.29
C ARG A 29 0.67 13.42 11.50
N PHE A 30 1.74 12.71 11.90
CA PHE A 30 1.69 11.65 12.89
C PHE A 30 2.55 11.91 14.13
N TRP A 31 3.21 13.06 14.27
CA TRP A 31 4.07 13.30 15.44
C TRP A 31 3.31 13.27 16.76
N VAL A 32 2.14 13.93 16.84
CA VAL A 32 1.33 13.91 18.07
C VAL A 32 0.79 12.51 18.34
N GLN A 33 0.31 11.81 17.30
CA GLN A 33 -0.15 10.42 17.43
C GLN A 33 0.98 9.50 17.92
N ALA A 34 2.18 9.63 17.37
CA ALA A 34 3.34 8.85 17.81
C ALA A 34 3.72 9.18 19.27
N GLU A 35 3.62 10.43 19.71
CA GLU A 35 3.86 10.82 21.11
C GLU A 35 2.82 10.22 22.07
N GLU A 36 1.59 9.98 21.61
CA GLU A 36 0.50 9.38 22.39
C GLU A 36 0.52 7.84 22.39
N GLU A 37 0.93 7.20 21.30
CA GLU A 37 0.87 5.74 21.14
C GLU A 37 2.16 5.02 21.55
N LEU A 38 3.33 5.67 21.45
CA LEU A 38 4.62 5.07 21.79
C LEU A 38 4.95 5.22 23.29
N ASP A 39 5.60 4.21 23.86
CA ASP A 39 6.32 4.37 25.12
C ASP A 39 7.62 5.17 24.88
N LEU A 40 7.58 6.47 25.17
CA LEU A 40 8.70 7.39 24.98
C LEU A 40 9.89 7.14 25.94
N SER A 41 9.78 6.20 26.87
CA SER A 41 10.94 5.70 27.62
C SER A 41 11.76 4.67 26.82
N LEU A 42 11.17 4.08 25.79
CA LEU A 42 11.78 3.09 24.90
C LEU A 42 12.02 3.63 23.49
N TRP A 43 11.11 4.46 22.99
CA TRP A 43 11.09 4.94 21.61
C TRP A 43 11.40 6.43 21.50
N GLU A 44 12.19 6.76 20.49
CA GLU A 44 12.42 8.13 20.04
C GLU A 44 11.71 8.40 18.70
N ILE A 45 11.21 9.62 18.50
CA ILE A 45 10.49 9.99 17.27
C ILE A 45 11.44 10.73 16.32
N GLY A 46 11.74 10.09 15.19
CA GLY A 46 12.48 10.69 14.07
C GLY A 46 11.57 11.57 13.21
N LYS A 47 11.61 12.89 13.41
CA LYS A 47 10.75 13.84 12.67
C LYS A 47 11.31 14.12 11.26
N VAL A 48 10.53 13.85 10.21
CA VAL A 48 10.89 14.13 8.79
C VAL A 48 9.85 15.02 8.09
N ARG A 49 10.19 15.58 6.92
CA ARG A 49 9.30 16.40 6.07
C ARG A 49 8.77 17.68 6.75
N GLY A 50 9.67 18.45 7.36
CA GLY A 50 9.40 19.79 7.91
C GLY A 50 10.53 20.77 7.62
N GLY A 51 10.33 22.05 7.94
CA GLY A 51 11.34 23.10 7.70
C GLY A 51 12.66 22.79 8.41
N GLY A 52 13.72 22.51 7.63
CA GLY A 52 15.05 22.17 8.16
C GLY A 52 15.21 20.72 8.67
N LEU A 53 14.19 19.86 8.50
CA LEU A 53 14.24 18.43 8.83
C LEU A 53 14.65 17.58 7.62
N PRO A 54 15.11 16.33 7.81
CA PRO A 54 15.35 15.39 6.71
C PRO A 54 14.10 15.18 5.86
N GLY A 55 14.28 14.92 4.55
CA GLY A 55 13.19 14.70 3.60
C GLY A 55 12.47 13.36 3.78
N ASP A 56 13.16 12.33 4.29
CA ASP A 56 12.60 11.01 4.58
C ASP A 56 13.47 10.20 5.55
N TRP A 57 13.05 8.95 5.79
CA TRP A 57 13.74 8.02 6.69
C TRP A 57 15.13 7.61 6.22
N VAL A 58 15.37 7.53 4.90
CA VAL A 58 16.68 7.21 4.33
C VAL A 58 17.65 8.33 4.65
N GLU A 59 17.26 9.58 4.39
CA GLU A 59 18.08 10.74 4.73
C GLU A 59 18.28 10.85 6.25
N TRP A 60 17.23 10.62 7.03
CA TRP A 60 17.29 10.61 8.50
C TRP A 60 18.33 9.59 9.00
N LEU A 61 18.27 8.35 8.54
CA LEU A 61 19.20 7.28 8.93
C LEU A 61 20.66 7.62 8.59
N LEU A 62 20.87 8.14 7.38
CA LEU A 62 22.21 8.51 6.89
C LEU A 62 22.80 9.71 7.66
N ASN A 63 21.98 10.70 8.00
CA ASN A 63 22.43 11.96 8.61
C ASN A 63 22.52 11.88 10.12
N VAL A 64 21.51 11.31 10.78
CA VAL A 64 21.36 11.32 12.24
C VAL A 64 22.14 10.17 12.86
N GLU A 65 21.77 8.93 12.55
CA GLU A 65 22.36 7.78 13.25
C GLU A 65 23.77 7.47 12.72
N LEU A 66 23.94 7.45 11.40
CA LEU A 66 25.23 7.12 10.78
C LEU A 66 26.18 8.33 10.69
N GLY A 67 25.76 9.51 11.15
CA GLY A 67 26.59 10.72 11.24
C GLY A 67 27.21 11.15 9.91
N LYS A 68 26.44 11.07 8.81
CA LYS A 68 26.90 11.27 7.43
C LYS A 68 27.94 10.22 6.98
N GLY A 69 27.82 8.99 7.46
CA GLY A 69 28.73 7.91 7.13
C GLY A 69 30.07 7.98 7.87
N LYS A 70 30.15 8.62 9.03
CA LYS A 70 31.40 8.64 9.81
C LYS A 70 31.55 7.44 10.73
N LYS A 71 30.49 6.65 10.89
CA LYS A 71 30.46 5.44 11.73
C LYS A 71 30.53 4.19 10.85
N LYS A 72 31.40 3.24 11.23
CA LYS A 72 31.38 1.88 10.68
C LYS A 72 30.24 1.09 11.33
N GLY A 73 29.60 0.22 10.57
CA GLY A 73 28.51 -0.59 11.11
C GLY A 73 27.88 -1.52 10.08
N ARG A 74 26.88 -2.27 10.51
CA ARG A 74 26.05 -3.14 9.68
C ARG A 74 24.60 -2.76 9.87
N VAL A 75 23.85 -2.66 8.79
CA VAL A 75 22.41 -2.37 8.80
C VAL A 75 21.68 -3.52 8.14
N GLY A 76 20.80 -4.19 8.88
CA GLY A 76 19.95 -5.25 8.37
C GLY A 76 18.62 -4.68 7.87
N ILE A 77 18.22 -5.01 6.64
CA ILE A 77 16.94 -4.59 6.06
C ILE A 77 16.29 -5.81 5.41
N ASP A 78 15.03 -6.06 5.71
CA ASP A 78 14.25 -7.09 5.02
C ASP A 78 14.02 -6.65 3.56
N PRO A 79 14.50 -7.42 2.57
CA PRO A 79 14.40 -7.06 1.16
C PRO A 79 12.96 -7.05 0.62
N GLU A 80 11.99 -7.68 1.28
CA GLU A 80 10.60 -7.69 0.83
C GLU A 80 9.85 -6.38 1.15
N VAL A 81 10.30 -5.65 2.16
CA VAL A 81 9.63 -4.42 2.66
C VAL A 81 10.36 -3.12 2.30
N VAL A 82 11.47 -3.20 1.56
CA VAL A 82 12.21 -2.04 1.05
C VAL A 82 12.09 -1.98 -0.47
N SER A 83 11.83 -0.79 -1.00
CA SER A 83 11.78 -0.56 -2.44
C SER A 83 13.17 -0.62 -3.07
N VAL A 84 13.25 -0.93 -4.36
CA VAL A 84 14.49 -0.85 -5.13
C VAL A 84 15.06 0.57 -5.12
N GLU A 85 14.21 1.59 -5.25
CA GLU A 85 14.60 2.99 -5.17
C GLU A 85 15.28 3.34 -3.84
N ASP A 86 14.66 3.00 -2.71
CA ASP A 86 15.25 3.26 -1.39
C ASP A 86 16.50 2.42 -1.16
N ALA A 87 16.53 1.17 -1.60
CA ALA A 87 17.72 0.32 -1.49
C ALA A 87 18.92 0.90 -2.26
N ILE A 88 18.71 1.44 -3.47
CA ILE A 88 19.75 2.12 -4.26
C ILE A 88 20.25 3.37 -3.51
N ARG A 89 19.32 4.18 -2.97
CA ARG A 89 19.66 5.39 -2.22
C ARG A 89 20.45 5.06 -0.94
N LEU A 90 20.02 4.04 -0.20
CA LEU A 90 20.70 3.52 0.99
C LEU A 90 22.11 3.02 0.64
N ALA A 91 22.25 2.18 -0.38
CA ALA A 91 23.54 1.65 -0.81
C ALA A 91 24.51 2.77 -1.21
N ALA A 92 24.03 3.80 -1.93
CA ALA A 92 24.83 4.96 -2.31
C ALA A 92 25.27 5.80 -1.09
N GLY A 93 24.37 6.01 -0.13
CA GLY A 93 24.66 6.73 1.12
C GLY A 93 25.62 5.98 2.03
N MET A 94 25.43 4.67 2.19
CA MET A 94 26.20 3.81 3.07
C MET A 94 27.61 3.51 2.54
N LYS A 95 27.81 3.48 1.21
CA LYS A 95 29.14 3.38 0.58
C LYS A 95 30.07 4.52 0.99
N LYS A 96 29.55 5.74 1.16
CA LYS A 96 30.34 6.89 1.64
C LYS A 96 30.85 6.67 3.06
N GLY A 97 30.15 5.84 3.85
CA GLY A 97 30.44 5.65 5.27
C GLY A 97 31.03 4.33 5.71
N GLN A 98 31.39 3.44 4.78
CA GLN A 98 31.86 2.09 5.12
C GLN A 98 30.85 1.32 5.99
N VAL A 99 29.56 1.57 5.78
CA VAL A 99 28.46 0.82 6.41
C VAL A 99 28.06 -0.31 5.46
N GLU A 100 28.03 -1.53 5.98
CA GLU A 100 27.61 -2.71 5.23
C GLU A 100 26.09 -2.89 5.35
N VAL A 101 25.42 -3.11 4.22
CA VAL A 101 23.99 -3.41 4.18
C VAL A 101 23.82 -4.91 4.06
N LEU A 102 23.10 -5.48 5.02
CA LEU A 102 22.75 -6.89 5.06
C LEU A 102 21.27 -7.04 4.75
N TYR A 103 20.94 -8.10 4.02
CA TYR A 103 19.56 -8.47 3.72
C TYR A 103 19.31 -9.85 4.36
N PRO A 104 18.77 -9.90 5.59
CA PRO A 104 18.40 -11.15 6.24
C PRO A 104 17.44 -11.96 5.37
N THR A 105 17.52 -13.29 5.46
CA THR A 105 16.65 -14.21 4.72
C THR A 105 15.27 -14.36 5.36
N GLU A 106 15.12 -13.95 6.62
CA GLU A 106 13.89 -14.04 7.39
C GLU A 106 13.63 -12.69 8.06
N ASN A 107 12.37 -12.30 8.17
CA ASN A 107 11.97 -11.12 8.90
C ASN A 107 12.21 -11.33 10.41
N LEU A 108 13.00 -10.46 11.03
CA LEU A 108 13.36 -10.61 12.45
C LEU A 108 12.19 -10.31 13.40
N VAL A 109 11.20 -9.52 12.96
CA VAL A 109 9.98 -9.27 13.73
C VAL A 109 9.11 -10.52 13.73
N ASP A 110 8.95 -11.18 12.58
CA ASP A 110 8.16 -12.41 12.49
C ASP A 110 8.67 -13.50 13.45
N LYS A 111 10.00 -13.64 13.63
CA LYS A 111 10.58 -14.56 14.61
C LYS A 111 10.18 -14.29 16.06
N VAL A 112 10.05 -13.02 16.43
CA VAL A 112 9.58 -12.62 17.76
C VAL A 112 8.08 -12.87 17.85
N TRP A 113 7.33 -12.52 16.81
CA TRP A 113 5.88 -12.64 16.77
C TRP A 113 5.39 -14.08 16.88
N GLU A 114 6.06 -15.01 16.20
CA GLU A 114 5.83 -16.45 16.34
C GLU A 114 5.98 -16.94 17.78
N ALA A 115 6.93 -16.37 18.52
CA ALA A 115 7.12 -16.68 19.93
C ALA A 115 6.03 -16.07 20.84
N GLU A 116 5.35 -15.01 20.40
CA GLU A 116 4.34 -14.25 21.17
C GLU A 116 2.88 -14.58 20.82
N GLY A 117 2.63 -15.72 20.18
CA GLY A 117 1.27 -16.20 19.88
C GLY A 117 0.89 -16.16 18.40
N GLY A 118 1.83 -15.76 17.54
CA GLY A 118 1.72 -15.87 16.09
C GLY A 118 1.11 -14.64 15.41
N ARG A 119 1.44 -14.52 14.12
CA ARG A 119 0.91 -13.48 13.23
C ARG A 119 -0.59 -13.70 12.97
N PRO A 120 -1.41 -12.63 12.83
CA PRO A 120 -2.78 -12.74 12.37
C PRO A 120 -2.89 -13.53 11.07
N LEU A 121 -3.95 -14.33 10.96
CA LEU A 121 -4.23 -15.10 9.75
C LEU A 121 -4.44 -14.17 8.55
N GLN A 122 -3.99 -14.62 7.39
CA GLN A 122 -4.25 -13.91 6.13
C GLN A 122 -5.74 -13.96 5.80
N SER A 123 -6.21 -12.93 5.09
CA SER A 123 -7.59 -12.87 4.60
C SER A 123 -7.89 -13.99 3.60
N GLU A 124 -8.94 -14.76 3.89
CA GLU A 124 -9.52 -15.76 2.99
C GLU A 124 -10.67 -15.19 2.14
N ASN A 125 -10.86 -13.85 2.14
CA ASN A 125 -11.95 -13.23 1.41
C ASN A 125 -11.83 -13.47 -0.10
N PRO A 126 -12.92 -13.88 -0.79
CA PRO A 126 -12.87 -14.16 -2.21
C PRO A 126 -12.61 -12.90 -3.03
N VAL A 127 -11.87 -13.07 -4.12
CA VAL A 127 -11.74 -12.06 -5.17
C VAL A 127 -13.04 -12.02 -5.97
N PHE A 128 -13.41 -10.86 -6.47
CA PHE A 128 -14.62 -10.68 -7.29
C PHE A 128 -14.38 -9.76 -8.49
N ILE A 129 -15.24 -9.88 -9.50
CA ILE A 129 -15.14 -9.13 -10.76
C ILE A 129 -15.64 -7.70 -10.56
N HIS A 130 -14.85 -6.72 -11.00
CA HIS A 130 -15.28 -5.35 -11.18
C HIS A 130 -15.92 -5.19 -12.57
N SER A 131 -17.26 -5.16 -12.62
CA SER A 131 -17.98 -5.24 -13.89
C SER A 131 -17.67 -4.08 -14.86
N ILE A 132 -17.80 -4.37 -16.15
CA ILE A 132 -17.50 -3.44 -17.25
C ILE A 132 -18.33 -2.15 -17.21
N GLU A 133 -19.53 -2.19 -16.62
CA GLU A 133 -20.39 -1.03 -16.39
C GLU A 133 -19.76 0.02 -15.46
N PHE A 134 -18.83 -0.39 -14.58
CA PHE A 134 -18.05 0.52 -13.74
C PHE A 134 -16.67 0.79 -14.32
N ALA A 135 -16.02 -0.24 -14.88
CA ALA A 135 -14.66 -0.15 -15.38
C ALA A 135 -14.54 0.62 -16.71
N GLY A 136 -15.55 0.54 -17.59
CA GLY A 136 -15.56 1.16 -18.92
C GLY A 136 -14.59 0.59 -19.96
N GLU A 137 -13.69 -0.30 -19.55
CA GLU A 137 -12.68 -0.92 -20.41
C GLU A 137 -12.37 -2.34 -19.89
N THR A 138 -12.25 -3.30 -20.80
CA THR A 138 -12.00 -4.71 -20.46
C THR A 138 -10.55 -4.94 -20.04
N ALA A 139 -10.27 -6.06 -19.34
CA ALA A 139 -8.91 -6.39 -18.93
C ALA A 139 -8.00 -6.65 -20.14
N GLU A 140 -8.53 -7.30 -21.17
CA GLU A 140 -7.84 -7.60 -22.42
C GLU A 140 -7.38 -6.32 -23.14
N SER A 141 -8.24 -5.30 -23.18
CA SER A 141 -7.89 -3.98 -23.75
C SER A 141 -6.76 -3.32 -22.96
N LYS A 142 -6.84 -3.34 -21.62
CA LYS A 142 -5.80 -2.77 -20.74
C LYS A 142 -4.48 -3.52 -20.90
N LEU A 143 -4.50 -4.85 -20.91
CA LEU A 143 -3.32 -5.69 -21.14
C LEU A 143 -2.72 -5.44 -22.53
N SER A 144 -3.55 -5.26 -23.56
CA SER A 144 -3.09 -4.92 -24.91
C SER A 144 -2.38 -3.56 -24.92
N ARG A 145 -2.91 -2.55 -24.25
CA ARG A 145 -2.26 -1.23 -24.14
C ARG A 145 -0.91 -1.32 -23.42
N LEU A 146 -0.83 -2.11 -22.35
CA LEU A 146 0.42 -2.33 -21.63
C LEU A 146 1.47 -3.02 -22.53
N ARG A 147 1.04 -4.01 -23.33
CA ARG A 147 1.91 -4.66 -24.34
C ARG A 147 2.37 -3.69 -25.41
N THR A 148 1.49 -2.85 -25.96
CA THR A 148 1.87 -1.82 -26.93
C THR A 148 2.87 -0.81 -26.35
N TRP A 149 2.72 -0.42 -25.08
CA TRP A 149 3.72 0.41 -24.43
C TRP A 149 5.05 -0.33 -24.30
N MET A 150 5.02 -1.59 -23.87
CA MET A 150 6.20 -2.44 -23.72
C MET A 150 6.96 -2.63 -25.05
N ASP A 151 6.26 -2.76 -26.19
CA ASP A 151 6.86 -2.83 -27.53
C ASP A 151 7.66 -1.56 -27.88
N GLY A 152 7.25 -0.40 -27.34
CA GLY A 152 7.92 0.88 -27.54
C GLY A 152 9.07 1.15 -26.57
N VAL A 153 9.36 0.25 -25.63
CA VAL A 153 10.49 0.39 -24.70
C VAL A 153 11.75 -0.16 -25.37
N GLU A 154 12.68 0.74 -25.67
CA GLU A 154 14.02 0.40 -26.17
C GLU A 154 15.00 0.29 -24.99
N ASP A 155 15.79 -0.79 -24.96
CA ASP A 155 16.97 -0.95 -24.08
C ASP A 155 18.14 -1.40 -24.97
N ASP A 156 19.26 -0.67 -24.89
CA ASP A 156 20.41 -0.86 -25.78
C ASP A 156 21.07 -2.25 -25.62
N GLU A 157 20.80 -2.94 -24.51
CA GLU A 157 21.51 -4.17 -24.12
C GLU A 157 20.65 -5.44 -24.23
N ALA A 158 19.32 -5.33 -24.16
CA ALA A 158 18.43 -6.48 -24.10
C ALA A 158 17.01 -6.19 -24.59
N GLN A 159 16.31 -7.23 -25.04
CA GLN A 159 14.90 -7.12 -25.36
C GLN A 159 14.05 -7.11 -24.09
N VAL A 160 13.01 -6.26 -24.04
CA VAL A 160 12.00 -6.31 -22.98
C VAL A 160 11.05 -7.48 -23.21
N LEU A 161 11.00 -8.42 -22.26
CA LEU A 161 10.20 -9.64 -22.35
C LEU A 161 8.86 -9.56 -21.62
N GLY A 162 8.75 -8.68 -20.63
CA GLY A 162 7.54 -8.57 -19.81
C GLY A 162 7.67 -7.51 -18.72
N VAL A 163 6.57 -7.32 -18.00
CA VAL A 163 6.46 -6.42 -16.85
C VAL A 163 6.06 -7.24 -15.63
N VAL A 164 6.75 -7.06 -14.50
CA VAL A 164 6.31 -7.58 -13.19
C VAL A 164 5.63 -6.44 -12.44
N VAL A 165 4.34 -6.61 -12.16
CA VAL A 165 3.51 -5.65 -11.43
C VAL A 165 3.31 -6.19 -10.01
N THR A 166 3.75 -5.41 -9.02
CA THR A 166 3.65 -5.74 -7.59
C THR A 166 2.64 -4.87 -6.84
N SER A 167 2.18 -3.78 -7.46
CA SER A 167 1.22 -2.84 -6.90
C SER A 167 -0.19 -3.40 -6.97
N LEU A 168 -0.79 -3.71 -5.82
CA LEU A 168 -2.13 -4.31 -5.77
C LEU A 168 -3.21 -3.46 -6.46
N PRO A 169 -3.24 -2.11 -6.33
CA PRO A 169 -4.17 -1.28 -7.09
C PRO A 169 -3.99 -1.38 -8.61
N GLU A 170 -2.77 -1.57 -9.09
CA GLU A 170 -2.46 -1.73 -10.51
C GLU A 170 -2.93 -3.09 -11.04
N ILE A 171 -2.69 -4.16 -10.26
CA ILE A 171 -3.19 -5.51 -10.58
C ILE A 171 -4.73 -5.50 -10.63
N ALA A 172 -5.38 -4.95 -9.60
CA ALA A 172 -6.83 -4.82 -9.53
C ALA A 172 -7.41 -4.02 -10.72
N TYR A 173 -6.73 -2.95 -11.14
CA TYR A 173 -7.12 -2.13 -12.28
C TYR A 173 -6.96 -2.85 -13.62
N LEU A 174 -5.81 -3.50 -13.87
CA LEU A 174 -5.55 -4.21 -15.13
C LEU A 174 -6.53 -5.35 -15.35
N LEU A 175 -6.84 -6.09 -14.28
CA LEU A 175 -7.61 -7.32 -14.39
C LEU A 175 -9.11 -7.10 -14.18
N ASN A 176 -9.54 -5.88 -13.84
CA ASN A 176 -10.90 -5.59 -13.38
C ASN A 176 -11.33 -6.55 -12.25
N LEU A 177 -10.46 -6.73 -11.26
CA LEU A 177 -10.74 -7.54 -10.08
C LEU A 177 -10.66 -6.68 -8.82
N ARG A 178 -11.37 -7.08 -7.77
CA ARG A 178 -11.31 -6.46 -6.43
C ARG A 178 -11.32 -7.55 -5.36
N GLY A 179 -10.89 -7.20 -4.16
CA GLY A 179 -10.85 -8.09 -3.01
C GLY A 179 -11.13 -7.35 -1.71
N ALA A 180 -10.85 -7.99 -0.58
CA ALA A 180 -11.05 -7.41 0.75
C ALA A 180 -9.94 -7.83 1.72
N ASP A 181 -8.70 -7.89 1.24
CA ASP A 181 -7.55 -8.30 2.06
C ASP A 181 -6.98 -7.20 2.93
N ILE A 182 -7.19 -5.96 2.51
CA ILE A 182 -6.66 -4.78 3.17
C ILE A 182 -7.87 -3.94 3.56
N GLU A 183 -7.96 -3.60 4.84
CA GLU A 183 -9.04 -2.77 5.33
C GLU A 183 -9.11 -1.44 4.55
N PHE A 184 -10.32 -1.01 4.24
CA PHE A 184 -10.63 0.20 3.47
C PHE A 184 -10.15 0.24 2.01
N ASN A 185 -9.45 -0.80 1.56
CA ASN A 185 -8.86 -0.87 0.24
C ASN A 185 -9.35 -2.15 -0.44
N PRO A 186 -10.21 -2.06 -1.49
CA PRO A 186 -10.82 -3.24 -2.11
C PRO A 186 -9.83 -4.01 -3.00
N LEU A 187 -8.77 -4.54 -2.38
CA LEU A 187 -7.58 -5.12 -2.98
C LEU A 187 -7.39 -6.55 -2.46
N PHE A 188 -6.55 -7.31 -3.18
CA PHE A 188 -6.18 -8.67 -2.84
C PHE A 188 -4.69 -8.85 -3.05
N HIS A 189 -4.03 -9.64 -2.21
CA HIS A 189 -2.61 -9.94 -2.35
C HIS A 189 -2.36 -10.74 -3.63
N ALA A 190 -1.54 -10.19 -4.52
CA ALA A 190 -1.17 -10.84 -5.77
C ALA A 190 0.14 -10.28 -6.33
N TYR A 191 0.75 -11.04 -7.22
CA TYR A 191 1.71 -10.55 -8.21
C TYR A 191 1.17 -10.79 -9.61
N LEU A 192 1.57 -9.97 -10.57
CA LEU A 192 1.17 -10.14 -11.97
C LEU A 192 2.41 -10.03 -12.86
N TYR A 193 2.62 -11.02 -13.71
CA TYR A 193 3.54 -10.93 -14.83
C TYR A 193 2.76 -10.78 -16.13
N VAL A 194 3.09 -9.75 -16.91
CA VAL A 194 2.54 -9.54 -18.26
C VAL A 194 3.67 -9.63 -19.26
N GLY A 195 3.73 -10.74 -19.99
CA GLY A 195 4.59 -10.90 -21.16
C GLY A 195 3.85 -10.56 -22.46
N HIS A 196 4.58 -10.67 -23.57
CA HIS A 196 4.03 -10.47 -24.93
C HIS A 196 2.87 -11.43 -25.23
N ASP A 197 3.07 -12.72 -24.94
CA ASP A 197 2.12 -13.78 -25.32
C ASP A 197 1.36 -14.40 -24.14
N ALA A 198 1.74 -14.06 -22.90
CA ALA A 198 1.17 -14.67 -21.70
C ALA A 198 0.96 -13.65 -20.58
N THR A 199 -0.05 -13.90 -19.76
CA THR A 199 -0.30 -13.16 -18.52
C THR A 199 -0.45 -14.17 -17.39
N LEU A 200 0.35 -14.00 -16.33
CA LEU A 200 0.39 -14.89 -15.18
C LEU A 200 0.03 -14.11 -13.91
N LEU A 201 -1.08 -14.48 -13.28
CA LEU A 201 -1.55 -13.92 -12.02
C LEU A 201 -1.21 -14.89 -10.88
N PHE A 202 -0.38 -14.45 -9.95
CA PHE A 202 0.01 -15.20 -8.75
C PHE A 202 -0.83 -14.72 -7.58
N LEU A 203 -1.74 -15.55 -7.08
CA LEU A 203 -2.54 -15.29 -5.89
C LEU A 203 -2.86 -16.60 -5.17
N ASP A 204 -3.37 -16.52 -3.94
CA ASP A 204 -3.94 -17.70 -3.29
C ASP A 204 -5.17 -18.18 -4.09
N THR A 205 -5.04 -19.37 -4.67
CA THR A 205 -6.04 -19.89 -5.61
C THR A 205 -7.33 -20.31 -4.92
N ALA A 206 -7.31 -20.54 -3.60
CA ALA A 206 -8.52 -20.84 -2.82
C ALA A 206 -9.49 -19.66 -2.82
N LYS A 207 -9.00 -18.44 -3.08
CA LYS A 207 -9.78 -17.19 -3.08
C LYS A 207 -10.43 -16.87 -4.42
N VAL A 208 -10.39 -17.79 -5.38
CA VAL A 208 -10.91 -17.58 -6.74
C VAL A 208 -12.20 -18.38 -6.94
N PRO A 209 -13.37 -17.74 -6.86
CA PRO A 209 -14.64 -18.37 -7.22
C PRO A 209 -14.66 -18.82 -8.68
N ALA A 210 -15.53 -19.79 -8.99
CA ALA A 210 -15.66 -20.35 -10.34
C ALA A 210 -15.97 -19.30 -11.43
N GLU A 211 -16.73 -18.26 -11.10
CA GLU A 211 -17.03 -17.15 -12.03
C GLU A 211 -15.80 -16.30 -12.35
N VAL A 212 -14.93 -16.04 -11.36
CA VAL A 212 -13.67 -15.31 -11.55
C VAL A 212 -12.68 -16.15 -12.33
N ASP A 213 -12.63 -17.47 -12.06
CA ASP A 213 -11.81 -18.39 -12.83
C ASP A 213 -12.21 -18.44 -14.31
N ALA A 214 -13.51 -18.49 -14.60
CA ALA A 214 -14.01 -18.47 -15.98
C ALA A 214 -13.65 -17.14 -16.66
N TYR A 215 -13.89 -16.01 -15.98
CA TYR A 215 -13.52 -14.67 -16.46
C TYR A 215 -12.01 -14.55 -16.78
N LEU A 216 -11.15 -15.04 -15.90
CA LEU A 216 -9.70 -15.01 -16.10
C LEU A 216 -9.29 -15.89 -17.30
N ARG A 217 -9.88 -17.07 -17.45
CA ARG A 217 -9.63 -17.95 -18.60
C ARG A 217 -10.07 -17.32 -19.92
N ASP A 218 -11.25 -16.70 -19.95
CA ASP A 218 -11.77 -16.02 -21.13
C ASP A 218 -10.88 -14.83 -21.54
N ALA A 219 -10.31 -14.13 -20.54
CA ALA A 219 -9.34 -13.05 -20.75
C ALA A 219 -7.91 -13.54 -21.05
N GLY A 220 -7.66 -14.86 -21.13
CA GLY A 220 -6.34 -15.44 -21.41
C GLY A 220 -5.32 -15.30 -20.28
N ILE A 221 -5.78 -15.16 -19.03
CA ILE A 221 -4.94 -14.99 -17.85
C ILE A 221 -4.79 -16.33 -17.12
N GLN A 222 -3.55 -16.75 -16.95
CA GLN A 222 -3.21 -17.98 -16.25
C GLN A 222 -2.99 -17.70 -14.77
N ARG A 223 -3.56 -18.54 -13.90
CA ARG A 223 -3.39 -18.43 -12.44
C ARG A 223 -2.27 -19.34 -11.96
N GLN A 224 -1.55 -18.90 -10.94
CA GLN A 224 -0.51 -19.65 -10.22
C GLN A 224 -0.68 -19.37 -8.72
N GLU A 225 -0.09 -20.21 -7.86
CA GLU A 225 -0.09 -19.94 -6.43
C GLU A 225 0.72 -18.68 -6.11
N TYR A 226 0.33 -17.96 -5.05
CA TYR A 226 0.98 -16.70 -4.67
C TYR A 226 2.51 -16.85 -4.51
N ALA A 227 2.96 -17.94 -3.89
CA ALA A 227 4.37 -18.22 -3.64
C ALA A 227 5.16 -18.62 -4.90
N ASP A 228 4.49 -19.05 -5.98
CA ASP A 228 5.15 -19.52 -7.20
C ASP A 228 5.84 -18.40 -7.97
N ILE A 229 5.57 -17.13 -7.64
CA ILE A 229 6.30 -15.98 -8.20
C ILE A 229 7.80 -16.14 -8.00
N TRP A 230 8.24 -16.66 -6.85
CA TRP A 230 9.66 -16.79 -6.53
C TRP A 230 10.34 -17.82 -7.43
N ILE A 231 9.69 -18.96 -7.64
CA ILE A 231 10.17 -20.00 -8.56
C ILE A 231 10.14 -19.47 -10.00
N PHE A 232 9.05 -18.81 -10.39
CA PHE A 232 8.91 -18.22 -11.72
C PHE A 232 10.03 -17.23 -12.06
N LEU A 233 10.38 -16.34 -11.11
CA LEU A 233 11.48 -15.42 -11.25
C LEU A 233 12.81 -16.17 -11.22
N THR A 234 13.15 -16.89 -10.15
CA THR A 234 14.48 -17.50 -9.96
C THR A 234 14.84 -18.58 -10.98
N GLU A 235 13.87 -19.29 -11.56
CA GLU A 235 14.11 -20.29 -12.62
C GLU A 235 14.06 -19.69 -14.04
N LYS A 236 13.88 -18.36 -14.16
CA LYS A 236 13.79 -17.65 -15.44
C LYS A 236 12.67 -18.14 -16.36
N LYS A 237 11.53 -18.54 -15.79
CA LYS A 237 10.36 -19.00 -16.58
C LYS A 237 9.79 -17.92 -17.49
N TRP A 238 10.07 -16.65 -17.18
CA TRP A 238 9.73 -15.49 -18.00
C TRP A 238 10.60 -15.34 -19.27
N SER A 239 11.70 -16.10 -19.41
CA SER A 239 12.65 -15.98 -20.53
C SER A 239 12.78 -17.23 -21.40
N GLU A 240 11.96 -18.27 -21.20
CA GLU A 240 12.14 -19.62 -21.76
C GLU A 240 12.32 -19.68 -23.30
N THR A 241 11.91 -18.63 -24.02
CA THR A 241 11.95 -18.57 -25.48
C THR A 241 12.99 -17.60 -26.07
N ARG A 242 13.67 -16.77 -25.25
CA ARG A 242 14.55 -15.69 -25.77
C ARG A 242 15.87 -15.56 -25.01
N VAL A 243 16.96 -15.55 -25.77
CA VAL A 243 18.31 -15.29 -25.24
C VAL A 243 18.47 -13.77 -25.04
N ASN A 244 18.92 -13.37 -23.84
CA ASN A 244 19.25 -11.98 -23.49
C ASN A 244 18.04 -11.00 -23.46
N GLY A 245 17.08 -11.27 -22.58
CA GLY A 245 15.95 -10.37 -22.33
C GLY A 245 15.86 -9.92 -20.87
N LYS A 246 15.28 -8.74 -20.66
CA LYS A 246 15.03 -8.15 -19.33
C LYS A 246 13.52 -8.02 -19.09
N VAL A 247 13.12 -7.94 -17.82
CA VAL A 247 11.75 -7.56 -17.43
C VAL A 247 11.71 -6.14 -16.89
N ILE A 248 10.58 -5.47 -17.01
CA ILE A 248 10.36 -4.17 -16.38
C ILE A 248 9.86 -4.37 -14.96
N ILE A 249 10.45 -3.63 -14.02
CA ILE A 249 9.94 -3.44 -12.66
C ILE A 249 9.81 -1.94 -12.36
N SER A 250 8.91 -1.58 -11.45
CA SER A 250 8.76 -0.20 -10.99
C SER A 250 9.79 0.15 -9.90
N PRO A 251 10.12 1.44 -9.66
CA PRO A 251 11.05 1.83 -8.60
C PRO A 251 10.57 1.41 -7.20
N GLN A 252 9.25 1.33 -7.00
CA GLN A 252 8.60 0.92 -5.74
C GLN A 252 8.50 -0.61 -5.57
N THR A 253 8.91 -1.39 -6.58
CA THR A 253 9.01 -2.85 -6.46
C THR A 253 9.96 -3.22 -5.31
N SER A 254 9.66 -4.28 -4.58
CA SER A 254 10.51 -4.72 -3.47
C SER A 254 11.89 -5.16 -3.96
N LEU A 255 12.91 -4.93 -3.14
CA LEU A 255 14.27 -5.36 -3.45
C LEU A 255 14.36 -6.88 -3.61
N ALA A 256 13.51 -7.65 -2.90
CA ALA A 256 13.45 -9.11 -3.04
C ALA A 256 13.15 -9.55 -4.48
N ILE A 257 12.20 -8.91 -5.17
CA ILE A 257 11.88 -9.20 -6.57
C ILE A 257 13.06 -8.85 -7.48
N ALA A 258 13.69 -7.69 -7.29
CA ALA A 258 14.87 -7.30 -8.07
C ALA A 258 16.06 -8.27 -7.86
N ARG A 259 16.24 -8.76 -6.63
CA ARG A 259 17.26 -9.79 -6.31
C ARG A 259 16.92 -11.13 -6.96
N ALA A 260 15.66 -11.55 -6.97
CA ALA A 260 15.20 -12.75 -7.66
C ALA A 260 15.41 -12.68 -9.18
N LEU A 261 15.45 -11.46 -9.73
CA LEU A 261 15.76 -11.15 -11.14
C LEU A 261 17.26 -10.86 -11.40
N THR A 262 18.13 -11.08 -10.42
CA THR A 262 19.59 -10.89 -10.56
C THR A 262 20.31 -12.24 -10.59
N TYR A 263 21.06 -12.51 -11.65
CA TYR A 263 21.74 -13.80 -11.84
C TYR A 263 23.21 -13.58 -12.15
N SER A 264 24.09 -14.27 -11.41
CA SER A 264 25.54 -14.17 -11.59
C SER A 264 26.07 -12.72 -11.59
N GLY A 265 25.41 -11.81 -10.85
CA GLY A 265 25.76 -10.39 -10.77
C GLY A 265 25.15 -9.50 -11.86
N SER A 266 24.41 -10.06 -12.81
CA SER A 266 23.71 -9.31 -13.86
C SER A 266 22.24 -9.10 -13.51
N SER A 267 21.80 -7.84 -13.53
CA SER A 267 20.38 -7.47 -13.41
C SER A 267 19.65 -7.84 -14.70
N MET A 268 18.68 -8.74 -14.61
CA MET A 268 17.82 -9.11 -15.75
C MET A 268 16.52 -8.30 -15.75
N TYR A 269 16.61 -7.06 -15.28
CA TYR A 269 15.50 -6.14 -15.21
C TYR A 269 15.94 -4.72 -15.59
N ILE A 270 14.96 -3.93 -16.00
CA ILE A 270 15.08 -2.48 -16.13
C ILE A 270 14.08 -1.81 -15.19
N ILE A 271 14.46 -0.65 -14.65
CA ILE A 271 13.61 0.12 -13.74
C ILE A 271 12.98 1.25 -14.55
N LEU A 272 11.66 1.24 -14.69
CA LEU A 272 10.89 2.30 -15.35
C LEU A 272 9.69 2.69 -14.48
N PRO A 273 9.23 3.96 -14.52
CA PRO A 273 7.96 4.34 -13.89
C PRO A 273 6.81 3.41 -14.34
N SER A 274 5.85 3.14 -13.44
CA SER A 274 4.75 2.24 -13.77
C SER A 274 3.84 2.84 -14.84
N GLU A 275 3.80 2.19 -16.01
CA GLU A 275 2.85 2.53 -17.06
C GLU A 275 1.41 2.26 -16.61
N VAL A 276 1.19 1.23 -15.79
CA VAL A 276 -0.14 0.89 -15.27
C VAL A 276 -0.65 2.00 -14.35
N GLU A 277 0.24 2.58 -13.54
CA GLU A 277 -0.08 3.75 -12.74
C GLU A 277 -0.51 4.93 -13.62
N ARG A 278 0.21 5.20 -14.70
CA ARG A 278 -0.14 6.24 -15.69
C ARG A 278 -1.50 5.96 -16.35
N MET A 279 -1.74 4.72 -16.75
CA MET A 279 -3.00 4.29 -17.37
C MET A 279 -4.20 4.51 -16.44
N LYS A 280 -4.10 4.11 -15.16
CA LYS A 280 -5.20 4.28 -14.17
C LYS A 280 -5.34 5.72 -13.68
N ALA A 281 -4.30 6.55 -13.81
CA ALA A 281 -4.35 7.94 -13.39
C ALA A 281 -5.36 8.75 -14.23
N VAL A 282 -5.47 8.45 -15.52
CA VAL A 282 -6.37 9.11 -16.48
C VAL A 282 -7.66 8.28 -16.64
N LYS A 283 -8.75 8.78 -16.05
CA LYS A 283 -10.02 8.02 -15.99
C LYS A 283 -10.75 8.12 -17.33
N ASN A 284 -11.36 7.02 -17.76
CA ASN A 284 -12.24 7.02 -18.92
C ASN A 284 -13.62 7.64 -18.57
N SER A 285 -14.46 7.85 -19.59
CA SER A 285 -15.77 8.50 -19.40
C SER A 285 -16.70 7.72 -18.47
N THR A 286 -16.66 6.38 -18.49
CA THR A 286 -17.45 5.52 -17.60
C THR A 286 -16.99 5.64 -16.15
N GLU A 287 -15.68 5.61 -15.89
CA GLU A 287 -15.11 5.79 -14.56
C GLU A 287 -15.42 7.18 -13.99
N ILE A 288 -15.31 8.23 -14.81
CA ILE A 288 -15.67 9.60 -14.41
C ILE A 288 -17.15 9.69 -14.05
N GLU A 289 -18.03 9.11 -14.86
CA GLU A 289 -19.46 9.12 -14.59
C GLU A 289 -19.82 8.28 -13.36
N GLY A 290 -19.15 7.15 -13.17
CA GLY A 290 -19.24 6.34 -11.96
C GLY A 290 -18.87 7.14 -10.70
N LEU A 291 -17.76 7.90 -10.75
CA LEU A 291 -17.36 8.81 -9.69
C LEU A 291 -18.43 9.86 -9.43
N ARG A 292 -18.94 10.58 -10.45
CA ARG A 292 -20.00 11.58 -10.25
C ARG A 292 -21.21 11.01 -9.54
N LYS A 293 -21.67 9.84 -9.96
CA LYS A 293 -22.80 9.15 -9.33
C LYS A 293 -22.47 8.75 -7.89
N ALA A 294 -21.26 8.26 -7.62
CA ALA A 294 -20.81 7.91 -6.27
C ALA A 294 -20.78 9.12 -5.35
N TYR A 295 -20.19 10.23 -5.79
CA TYR A 295 -20.18 11.50 -5.05
C TYR A 295 -21.58 12.06 -4.82
N LEU A 296 -22.49 11.94 -5.78
CA LEU A 296 -23.88 12.35 -5.59
C LEU A 296 -24.56 11.52 -4.50
N ARG A 297 -24.39 10.19 -4.52
CA ARG A 297 -24.94 9.30 -3.47
C ARG A 297 -24.35 9.61 -2.10
N ASP A 298 -23.02 9.78 -2.01
CA ASP A 298 -22.36 10.11 -0.74
C ASP A 298 -22.75 11.51 -0.24
N GLY A 299 -22.94 12.47 -1.15
CA GLY A 299 -23.46 13.80 -0.81
C GLY A 299 -24.84 13.75 -0.19
N ILE A 300 -25.74 12.89 -0.68
CA ILE A 300 -27.06 12.65 -0.05
C ILE A 300 -26.90 12.05 1.35
N CYS A 301 -26.00 11.07 1.52
CA CYS A 301 -25.69 10.50 2.84
C CYS A 301 -25.18 11.58 3.80
N PHE A 302 -24.29 12.46 3.33
CA PHE A 302 -23.72 13.54 4.13
C PHE A 302 -24.76 14.59 4.53
N VAL A 303 -25.65 14.99 3.63
CA VAL A 303 -26.76 15.92 3.95
C VAL A 303 -27.72 15.31 4.98
N ARG A 304 -28.08 14.02 4.83
CA ARG A 304 -28.90 13.29 5.82
C ARG A 304 -28.21 13.26 7.18
N PHE A 305 -26.90 13.02 7.20
CA PHE A 305 -26.10 13.02 8.42
C PHE A 305 -26.06 14.39 9.10
N LEU A 306 -25.79 15.47 8.36
CA LEU A 306 -25.76 16.83 8.92
C LEU A 306 -27.11 17.23 9.51
N ALA A 307 -28.21 16.97 8.79
CA ALA A 307 -29.56 17.25 9.28
C ALA A 307 -29.88 16.47 10.57
N TRP A 308 -29.46 15.20 10.64
CA TRP A 308 -29.58 14.41 11.86
C TRP A 308 -28.74 15.00 13.01
N LEU A 309 -27.47 15.31 12.77
CA LEU A 309 -26.55 15.78 13.81
C LEU A 309 -27.03 17.11 14.38
N GLU A 310 -27.40 18.06 13.51
CA GLU A 310 -27.97 19.35 13.91
C GLU A 310 -29.21 19.16 14.78
N SER A 311 -30.15 18.28 14.36
CA SER A 311 -31.36 17.99 15.12
C SER A 311 -31.06 17.39 16.50
N GLN A 312 -30.11 16.46 16.60
CA GLN A 312 -29.75 15.85 17.88
C GLN A 312 -29.12 16.87 18.83
N VAL A 313 -28.10 17.60 18.35
CA VAL A 313 -27.35 18.57 19.17
C VAL A 313 -28.27 19.71 19.63
N THR A 314 -29.10 20.27 18.74
CA THR A 314 -30.03 21.36 19.10
C THR A 314 -31.15 20.93 20.05
N SER A 315 -31.54 19.65 20.03
CA SER A 315 -32.49 19.08 20.99
C SER A 315 -31.87 18.74 22.36
N GLY A 316 -30.58 19.02 22.56
CA GLY A 316 -29.86 18.80 23.81
C GLY A 316 -29.37 17.36 24.01
N GLN A 317 -29.44 16.50 23.00
CA GLN A 317 -28.89 15.15 23.07
C GLN A 317 -27.36 15.20 23.16
N GLN A 318 -26.80 14.31 23.96
CA GLN A 318 -25.35 14.18 24.14
C GLN A 318 -24.80 13.22 23.09
N ILE A 319 -24.50 13.75 21.89
CA ILE A 319 -23.89 12.98 20.80
C ILE A 319 -22.38 13.10 20.90
N THR A 320 -21.67 11.98 20.99
CA THR A 320 -20.20 11.98 20.95
C THR A 320 -19.66 12.00 19.53
N GLU A 321 -18.38 12.35 19.37
CA GLU A 321 -17.62 12.20 18.13
C GLU A 321 -17.75 10.78 17.54
N TRP A 322 -17.70 9.75 18.40
CA TRP A 322 -17.88 8.36 18.03
C TRP A 322 -19.31 8.06 17.55
N ASP A 323 -20.33 8.54 18.27
CA ASP A 323 -21.74 8.36 17.86
C ASP A 323 -22.01 9.00 16.50
N ALA A 324 -21.46 10.20 16.26
CA ALA A 324 -21.58 10.90 14.99
C ALA A 324 -20.90 10.12 13.85
N ALA A 325 -19.68 9.59 14.07
CA ALA A 325 -18.99 8.74 13.11
C ALA A 325 -19.80 7.48 12.76
N GLN A 326 -20.32 6.80 13.78
CA GLN A 326 -21.13 5.59 13.60
C GLN A 326 -22.45 5.87 12.91
N LYS A 327 -23.06 7.03 13.17
CA LYS A 327 -24.27 7.42 12.47
C LYS A 327 -24.03 7.63 10.98
N LEU A 328 -22.97 8.34 10.59
CA LEU A 328 -22.64 8.51 9.17
C LEU A 328 -22.38 7.15 8.50
N ASN A 329 -21.67 6.24 9.18
CA ASN A 329 -21.46 4.88 8.69
C ASN A 329 -22.78 4.14 8.44
N SER A 330 -23.71 4.20 9.38
CA SER A 330 -25.03 3.57 9.22
C SER A 330 -25.77 4.11 8.00
N ILE A 331 -25.74 5.44 7.77
CA ILE A 331 -26.40 6.08 6.63
C ILE A 331 -25.75 5.67 5.31
N ARG A 332 -24.41 5.56 5.26
CA ARG A 332 -23.68 5.11 4.06
C ARG A 332 -23.95 3.65 3.73
N THR A 333 -24.10 2.80 4.75
CA THR A 333 -24.37 1.36 4.57
C THR A 333 -25.71 1.11 3.87
N GLU A 334 -26.68 2.02 4.03
CA GLU A 334 -27.97 1.95 3.32
C GLU A 334 -27.87 2.36 1.82
N ALA A 335 -26.76 2.95 1.39
CA ALA A 335 -26.63 3.49 0.03
C ALA A 335 -26.40 2.38 -1.00
N THR A 336 -27.00 2.53 -2.18
CA THR A 336 -26.79 1.62 -3.31
C THR A 336 -25.32 1.59 -3.72
N TYR A 337 -24.80 0.37 -3.92
CA TYR A 337 -23.40 0.08 -4.25
C TYR A 337 -22.38 0.44 -3.16
N TYR A 338 -22.79 0.54 -1.90
CA TYR A 338 -21.85 0.66 -0.78
C TYR A 338 -20.94 -0.58 -0.70
N GLN A 339 -19.62 -0.36 -0.55
CA GLN A 339 -18.58 -1.39 -0.56
C GLN A 339 -17.61 -1.24 0.63
N GLY A 340 -18.08 -0.66 1.73
CA GLY A 340 -17.23 -0.32 2.88
C GLY A 340 -16.76 1.14 2.88
N LEU A 341 -15.97 1.50 3.89
CA LEU A 341 -15.38 2.83 4.03
C LEU A 341 -14.06 2.91 3.27
N ALA A 342 -13.66 4.13 2.87
CA ALA A 342 -12.37 4.38 2.21
C ALA A 342 -11.25 4.71 3.20
N SER A 343 -11.59 4.96 4.48
CA SER A 343 -10.67 5.14 5.59
C SER A 343 -11.45 5.02 6.90
N GLU A 344 -10.75 5.02 8.03
CA GLU A 344 -11.36 5.30 9.32
C GLU A 344 -12.07 6.66 9.30
N ASN A 345 -13.13 6.78 10.09
CA ASN A 345 -13.92 8.00 10.15
C ASN A 345 -13.28 9.01 11.11
N ILE A 346 -12.73 10.07 10.54
CA ILE A 346 -12.35 11.26 11.30
C ILE A 346 -13.62 12.00 11.71
N SER A 347 -13.92 12.12 12.99
CA SER A 347 -15.08 12.86 13.52
C SER A 347 -14.61 13.55 14.77
N ALA A 348 -14.49 14.87 14.73
CA ALA A 348 -13.66 15.60 15.67
C ALA A 348 -14.31 16.93 16.09
N SER A 349 -14.43 17.15 17.39
CA SER A 349 -15.01 18.34 18.00
C SER A 349 -13.95 19.12 18.78
N GLY A 350 -13.87 20.44 18.55
CA GLY A 350 -12.96 21.33 19.24
C GLY A 350 -11.48 20.93 19.06
N PRO A 351 -10.71 20.72 20.14
CA PRO A 351 -9.28 20.39 20.05
C PRO A 351 -8.97 19.15 19.21
N SER A 352 -9.86 18.14 19.18
CA SER A 352 -9.66 16.94 18.36
C SER A 352 -9.52 17.28 16.88
N ALA A 353 -10.18 18.34 16.41
CA ALA A 353 -10.15 18.76 15.00
C ALA A 353 -8.79 19.34 14.57
N ALA A 354 -7.86 19.58 15.50
CA ALA A 354 -6.49 19.99 15.20
C ALA A 354 -5.58 18.81 14.81
N LEU A 355 -6.03 17.57 15.02
CA LEU A 355 -5.27 16.35 14.74
C LEU A 355 -5.66 15.78 13.37
N PRO A 356 -4.75 15.78 12.37
CA PRO A 356 -5.10 15.46 10.98
C PRO A 356 -5.70 14.06 10.74
N HIS A 357 -5.30 13.07 11.55
CA HIS A 357 -5.73 11.67 11.44
C HIS A 357 -6.45 11.19 12.71
N TYR A 358 -7.13 12.10 13.43
CA TYR A 358 -7.88 11.72 14.63
C TYR A 358 -9.02 10.75 14.33
N VAL A 359 -9.06 9.63 15.07
CA VAL A 359 -10.14 8.66 15.03
C VAL A 359 -10.73 8.55 16.44
N PRO A 360 -12.03 8.86 16.64
CA PRO A 360 -12.61 8.83 17.96
C PRO A 360 -12.74 7.40 18.48
N LYS A 361 -12.26 7.17 19.71
CA LYS A 361 -12.49 5.93 20.47
C LYS A 361 -13.70 6.13 21.37
N LYS A 362 -14.57 5.13 21.47
CA LYS A 362 -15.84 5.22 22.20
C LYS A 362 -15.67 5.66 23.65
N GLU A 363 -14.58 5.24 24.28
CA GLU A 363 -14.28 5.47 25.70
C GLU A 363 -13.76 6.90 25.98
N ALA A 364 -13.24 7.58 24.95
CA ALA A 364 -12.57 8.88 25.08
C ALA A 364 -13.17 9.98 24.18
N ALA A 365 -14.22 9.66 23.42
CA ALA A 365 -14.85 10.58 22.48
C ALA A 365 -15.50 11.76 23.21
N ARG A 366 -15.23 12.97 22.71
CA ARG A 366 -15.84 14.21 23.22
C ARG A 366 -17.29 14.31 22.77
N VAL A 367 -18.11 15.00 23.56
CA VAL A 367 -19.44 15.41 23.12
C VAL A 367 -19.31 16.51 22.06
N VAL A 368 -20.08 16.40 20.99
CA VAL A 368 -20.22 17.44 19.97
C VAL A 368 -21.10 18.55 20.54
N ASP A 369 -20.57 19.77 20.57
CA ASP A 369 -21.26 20.94 21.10
C ASP A 369 -21.42 22.05 20.04
N THR A 370 -22.22 23.08 20.38
CA THR A 370 -22.48 24.22 19.49
C THR A 370 -21.50 25.38 19.68
N GLN A 371 -20.49 25.23 20.53
CA GLN A 371 -19.53 26.28 20.88
C GLN A 371 -18.18 26.08 20.20
N THR A 372 -17.87 24.86 19.78
CA THR A 372 -16.61 24.47 19.18
C THR A 372 -16.79 24.00 17.73
N PRO A 373 -15.77 24.13 16.87
CA PRO A 373 -15.82 23.58 15.53
C PRO A 373 -16.02 22.06 15.55
N TYR A 374 -16.82 21.56 14.62
CA TYR A 374 -16.94 20.14 14.32
C TYR A 374 -16.39 19.86 12.92
N LEU A 375 -15.51 18.87 12.80
CA LEU A 375 -14.86 18.42 11.56
C LEU A 375 -15.22 16.97 11.29
N LYS A 376 -15.58 16.67 10.04
CA LYS A 376 -15.89 15.32 9.54
C LYS A 376 -15.21 15.03 8.21
#